data_AF-D8J6N7-F1
#
_entry.id   AF-D8J6N7-F1
#
_cell.length_a   1.000
_cell.length_b   1.000
_cell.length_c   1.000
_cell.angle_alpha   90.00
_cell.angle_beta   90.00
_cell.angle_gamma   90.00
#
_symmetry.space_group_name_H-M   'P 1'
#
loop_
_entity.id
_entity.type
_entity.pdbx_description
1 polymer ?
#
loop_
_entity_poly.entity_id
_entity_poly.type
_entity_poly.pdbx_seq_one_letter_code
_entity_poly.pdbx_strand_id
1 'polypeptide(L)' 'MDSRFRLFIAGLVGALTAFIFTVIAFTGVLNLIETTVFAGIFLVVMIGFERFMLWAETLENAESSTEIAR' A
#
# COMPACT_ATOMS: atom_id res chain seq x y z
N MET A 1 2.44 19.68 0.23
CA MET A 1 2.69 18.23 0.33
C MET A 1 1.42 17.52 -0.04
N ASP A 2 1.47 16.63 -1.03
CA ASP A 2 0.30 15.99 -1.65
C ASP A 2 -0.47 15.08 -0.69
N SER A 3 -1.80 15.22 -0.66
CA SER A 3 -2.70 14.44 0.20
C SER A 3 -2.57 12.92 -0.04
N ARG A 4 -2.29 12.54 -1.29
CA ARG A 4 -2.00 11.15 -1.71
C ARG A 4 -0.79 10.55 -0.99
N PHE A 5 0.29 11.33 -0.87
CA PHE A 5 1.51 10.91 -0.19
C PHE A 5 1.29 10.71 1.32
N ARG A 6 0.42 11.55 1.93
CA ARG A 6 0.02 11.40 3.34
C ARG A 6 -0.75 10.10 3.60
N LEU A 7 -1.70 9.75 2.73
CA LEU A 7 -2.46 8.50 2.84
C LEU A 7 -1.57 7.27 2.66
N PHE A 8 -0.59 7.35 1.75
CA PHE A 8 0.39 6.29 1.56
C PHE A 8 1.23 6.05 2.82
N ILE A 9 1.76 7.12 3.43
CA ILE A 9 2.51 7.02 4.68
C ILE A 9 1.61 6.52 5.82
N ALA A 10 0.37 6.98 5.90
CA ALA A 10 -0.57 6.54 6.93
C ALA A 10 -0.86 5.03 6.82
N GLY A 11 -1.10 4.52 5.61
CA GLY A 11 -1.29 3.10 5.34
C GLY A 11 -0.05 2.27 5.67
N LEU A 12 1.14 2.78 5.32
CA LEU A 12 2.40 2.14 5.65
C LEU A 12 2.62 2.03 7.16
N VAL A 13 2.42 3.12 7.89
CA VAL A 13 2.56 3.14 9.36
C VAL A 13 1.57 2.18 10.00
N GLY A 14 0.29 2.20 9.59
CA GLY A 14 -0.74 1.31 10.13
C GLY A 14 -0.42 -0.18 9.93
N ALA A 15 0.01 -0.56 8.73
CA ALA A 15 0.37 -1.93 8.44
C ALA A 15 1.64 -2.39 9.18
N LEU A 16 2.65 -1.52 9.29
CA LEU A 16 3.88 -1.81 10.02
C LEU A 16 3.57 -2.04 11.51
N THR A 17 2.73 -1.20 12.11
CA THR A 17 2.30 -1.34 13.51
C THR A 17 1.52 -2.64 13.72
N ALA A 18 0.59 -2.97 12.83
CA ALA A 18 -0.20 -4.21 12.92
C ALA A 18 0.69 -5.46 12.84
N PHE A 19 1.70 -5.45 11.96
CA PHE A 19 2.64 -6.56 11.84
C PHE A 19 3.50 -6.75 13.09
N ILE A 20 4.09 -5.67 13.61
CA ILE A 20 4.90 -5.74 14.84
C ILE A 20 4.07 -6.28 16.00
N PHE A 21 2.82 -5.83 16.15
CA PHE A 21 1.91 -6.35 17.17
C PHE A 21 1.62 -7.84 16.98
N THR A 22 1.36 -8.27 15.75
CA THR A 22 1.08 -9.66 15.41
C THR A 22 2.27 -10.55 15.75
N VAL A 23 3.48 -10.18 15.32
CA VAL A 23 4.70 -10.93 15.62
C VAL A 23 4.90 -11.06 17.13
N ILE A 24 4.89 -9.94 17.86
CA ILE A 24 5.08 -9.96 19.32
C ILE A 24 4.01 -10.83 20.01
N ALA A 25 2.76 -10.77 19.56
CA ALA A 25 1.68 -11.54 20.15
C ALA A 25 1.83 -13.06 19.95
N PHE A 26 2.38 -13.50 18.82
CA PHE A 26 2.48 -14.93 18.50
C PHE A 26 3.85 -15.55 18.82
N THR A 27 4.95 -14.80 18.72
CA THR A 27 6.30 -15.31 18.98
C THR A 27 6.88 -14.84 20.31
N GLY A 28 6.40 -13.72 20.87
CA GLY A 28 6.98 -13.11 22.07
C GLY A 28 8.40 -12.54 21.87
N VAL A 29 8.96 -12.64 20.66
CA VAL A 29 10.33 -12.24 20.33
C VAL A 29 10.32 -11.44 19.03
N LEU A 30 10.91 -10.25 19.06
CA LEU A 30 11.01 -9.39 17.88
C LEU A 30 12.22 -9.81 17.04
N ASN A 31 11.98 -10.62 16.00
CA ASN A 31 13.00 -10.94 15.02
C ASN A 31 13.10 -9.79 14.00
N LEU A 32 14.23 -9.06 14.04
CA LEU A 32 14.47 -7.92 13.16
C LEU A 32 14.53 -8.33 11.68
N ILE A 33 15.05 -9.53 11.37
CA ILE A 33 15.15 -10.02 9.98
C ILE A 33 13.75 -10.24 9.39
N GLU A 34 12.87 -10.93 10.13
CA GLU A 34 11.48 -11.17 9.71
C GLU A 34 10.71 -9.85 9.56
N THR A 35 10.94 -8.89 10.46
CA THR A 35 10.33 -7.56 10.40
C THR A 35 10.80 -6.77 9.18
N THR A 36 12.09 -6.82 8.85
CA THR A 36 12.62 -6.19 7.65
C THR A 36 12.11 -6.85 6.37
N VAL A 37 12.03 -8.19 6.32
CA VAL A 37 11.46 -8.90 5.17
C VAL A 37 9.99 -8.55 4.97
N PHE A 38 9.20 -8.52 6.05
CA PHE A 38 7.82 -8.06 5.97
C PHE A 38 7.72 -6.63 5.47
N ALA A 39 8.49 -5.70 6.03
CA ALA A 39 8.49 -4.31 5.60
C ALA A 39 8.85 -4.18 4.10
N GLY A 40 9.83 -4.98 3.64
CA GLY A 40 10.21 -5.04 2.23
C GLY A 40 9.10 -5.57 1.33
N ILE A 41 8.48 -6.71 1.66
CA ILE A 41 7.36 -7.28 0.90
C ILE A 41 6.18 -6.31 0.89
N PHE A 42 5.86 -5.73 2.04
CA PHE A 42 4.77 -4.77 2.19
C PHE A 42 5.00 -3.54 1.29
N LEU A 43 6.21 -2.99 1.25
CA LEU A 43 6.56 -1.89 0.35
C LEU A 43 6.40 -2.27 -1.13
N VAL A 44 6.86 -3.45 -1.53
CA VAL A 44 6.70 -3.94 -2.90
C VAL A 44 5.22 -4.06 -3.27
N VAL A 45 4.39 -4.61 -2.38
CA VAL A 45 2.94 -4.73 -2.59
C VAL A 45 2.29 -3.34 -2.69
N MET A 46 2.66 -2.39 -1.82
CA MET A 46 2.13 -1.03 -1.86
C MET A 46 2.48 -0.30 -3.16
N ILE A 47 3.72 -0.41 -3.64
CA ILE A 47 4.13 0.16 -4.94
C ILE A 47 3.34 -0.50 -6.07
N GLY A 48 3.16 -1.82 -6.01
CA GLY A 48 2.33 -2.55 -6.97
C GLY A 48 0.88 -2.06 -6.99
N PHE A 49 0.29 -1.86 -5.80
CA PHE A 49 -1.06 -1.36 -5.64
C PHE A 49 -1.22 0.07 -6.15
N GLU A 50 -0.25 0.95 -5.91
CA GLU A 50 -0.25 2.32 -6.44
C GLU A 50 -0.25 2.31 -7.97
N ARG A 51 0.63 1.52 -8.61
CA ARG A 51 0.64 1.37 -10.07
C ARG A 51 -0.67 0.80 -10.61
N PHE A 52 -1.27 -0.14 -9.89
CA PHE A 52 -2.56 -0.71 -10.25
C PHE A 52 -3.69 0.33 -10.18
N MET A 53 -3.74 1.16 -9.13
CA MET A 53 -4.72 2.22 -8.99
C MET A 53 -4.59 3.30 -10.08
N LEU A 54 -3.36 3.70 -10.43
CA LEU A 54 -3.12 4.64 -11.53
C LEU A 54 -3.59 4.08 -12.87
N TRP A 55 -3.38 2.78 -13.09
CA TRP A 55 -3.90 2.10 -14.27
C TRP A 55 -5.43 2.07 -14.28
N ALA A 56 -6.08 1.77 -13.15
CA ALA A 56 -7.54 1.79 -13.03
C ALA A 56 -8.13 3.19 -13.30
N GLU A 57 -7.53 4.24 -12.74
CA GLU A 57 -7.94 5.64 -12.97
C GLU A 57 -7.79 6.06 -14.45
N THR A 58 -6.81 5.47 -15.17
CA THR A 58 -6.65 5.70 -16.62
C THR A 58 -7.79 5.06 -17.42
N LEU A 59 -8.25 3.88 -17.03
CA LEU A 59 -9.37 3.19 -17.69
C LEU A 59 -10.70 3.92 -17.48
N GLU A 60 -10.97 4.38 -16.26
CA GLU A 60 -12.19 5.12 -15.92
C GLU A 60 -12.29 6.44 -16.71
N ASN A 61 -11.18 7.17 -16.84
CA ASN A 61 -11.13 8.39 -17.65
C ASN A 61 -11.33 8.11 -19.16
N ALA A 62 -10.82 6.97 -19.66
CA ALA A 62 -11.00 6.57 -21.05
C ALA A 62 -12.47 6.25 -21.36
N GLU A 63 -13.17 5.58 -20.45
CA GLU A 63 -14.60 5.27 -20.55
C GLU A 63 -15.47 6.53 -20.54
N SER A 64 -15.24 7.44 -19.59
CA SER A 64 -15.93 8.74 -19.51
C SER A 64 -15.77 9.59 -20.79
N SER A 65 -14.56 9.60 -21.37
CA SER A 65 -14.29 10.32 -22.62
C SER A 65 -15.05 9.76 -23.83
N THR A 66 -15.34 8.45 -23.84
CA THR A 66 -16.08 7.81 -24.93
C THR A 66 -17.60 7.99 -24.81
N GLU A 67 -18.12 8.13 -23.59
CA GLU A 67 -19.53 8.44 -23.33
C GLU A 67 -19.89 9.88 -23.74
N ILE A 68 -18.99 10.85 -23.51
CA ILE A 68 -19.19 12.26 -23.93
C ILE A 68 -19.11 12.43 -25.46
N ALA A 69 -18.37 11.55 -26.15
CA ALA A 69 -18.20 11.60 -27.60
C ALA A 69 -19.33 10.94 -28.40
N ARG A 70 -20.32 10.35 -27.72
CA ARG A 70 -21.44 9.61 -28.32
C ARG A 70 -22.75 10.41 -28.26
#